data_AF-E3KM24-F1
#
_entry.id   AF-E3KM24-F1
#
_cell.length_a   1.000
_cell.length_b   1.000
_cell.length_c   1.000
_cell.angle_alpha   90.00
_cell.angle_beta   90.00
_cell.angle_gamma   90.00
#
_symmetry.space_group_name_H-M   'P 1'
#
loop_
_entity.id
_entity.type
_entity.pdbx_description
1 polymer ?
#
loop_
_entity_poly.entity_id
_entity_poly.type
_entity_poly.pdbx_seq_one_letter_code
_entity_poly.pdbx_strand_id
1 'polypeptide(L)'
;MIDSSEDVVIVDNKPLTVGHFNKIKAFAANGTTHYPISTLNAHLLTGWKWNTIVGYNAAVKKFIFFKNLSGDHNFVLPATVKDIEDFCFWAGRNLYLNNSYKISSSSIKKYLCGLKAWHTFHSVEYPDISDKRIELLLKASARVDATLPPKPKKPPIMLKHLIWLSNVMFPSGDIDKAILDLAIVAFWGMARIGELTYEKPFGDLNNQDSVLTSDLEEHAMSGLSNQEADEGGRWERHIFIRFLPRWGQEAYHVIDSSEPNSTSPQNRRL
;
A
#
# COMPACT_ATOMS: atom_id res chain seq x y z
N MET A 1 32.59 25.90 22.22
CA MET A 1 31.21 25.87 22.76
C MET A 1 30.28 25.78 21.58
N ILE A 2 29.75 24.58 21.33
CA ILE A 2 28.90 24.24 20.19
C ILE A 2 27.47 24.27 20.73
N ASP A 3 26.68 25.23 20.29
CA ASP A 3 25.24 25.28 20.55
C ASP A 3 24.53 24.66 19.35
N SER A 4 24.22 23.37 19.49
CA SER A 4 23.47 22.57 18.54
C SER A 4 21.98 22.62 18.91
N SER A 5 21.31 23.72 18.56
CA SER A 5 19.85 23.72 18.42
C SER A 5 19.50 23.18 17.04
N GLU A 6 19.25 21.87 16.97
CA GLU A 6 18.56 21.25 15.85
C GLU A 6 17.09 21.71 15.87
N ASP A 7 16.69 22.45 14.85
CA ASP A 7 15.30 22.87 14.63
C ASP A 7 14.41 21.64 14.36
N VAL A 8 13.76 21.14 15.40
CA VAL A 8 12.78 20.05 15.33
C VAL A 8 11.45 20.59 14.83
N VAL A 9 11.14 20.41 13.54
CA VAL A 9 9.84 20.78 12.96
C VAL A 9 8.90 19.58 12.96
N ILE A 10 7.84 19.65 13.76
CA ILE A 10 6.82 18.61 14.03
C ILE A 10 5.74 18.58 12.96
N VAL A 11 5.34 17.40 12.47
CA VAL A 11 4.03 17.12 11.81
C VAL A 11 3.57 15.68 11.93
N ASP A 12 2.24 15.46 11.94
CA ASP A 12 1.60 14.22 12.42
C ASP A 12 2.08 13.89 13.85
N ASN A 13 2.28 14.93 14.67
CA ASN A 13 2.97 14.89 15.97
C ASN A 13 4.43 14.38 15.94
N LYS A 14 5.14 14.34 14.80
CA LYS A 14 6.55 13.90 14.73
C LYS A 14 7.42 14.67 13.73
N PRO A 15 8.73 14.87 14.01
CA PRO A 15 9.62 15.56 13.07
C PRO A 15 10.02 14.72 11.85
N LEU A 16 10.11 15.38 10.68
CA LEU A 16 10.63 14.77 9.46
C LEU A 16 12.10 14.37 9.67
N THR A 17 12.35 13.07 9.81
CA THR A 17 13.72 12.55 9.96
C THR A 17 14.51 12.56 8.65
N VAL A 18 15.84 12.46 8.74
CA VAL A 18 16.76 12.29 7.58
C VAL A 18 16.34 11.12 6.68
N GLY A 19 15.80 10.04 7.26
CA GLY A 19 15.28 8.89 6.52
C GLY A 19 14.09 9.23 5.62
N HIS A 20 13.23 10.15 6.05
CA HIS A 20 12.12 10.65 5.23
C HIS A 20 12.66 11.45 4.04
N PHE A 21 13.57 12.39 4.27
CA PHE A 21 14.18 13.17 3.20
C PHE A 21 14.89 12.31 2.15
N ASN A 22 15.54 11.22 2.59
CA ASN A 22 16.14 10.26 1.67
C ASN A 22 15.12 9.58 0.72
N LYS A 23 13.87 9.40 1.14
CA LYS A 23 12.81 8.83 0.28
C LYS A 23 12.29 9.82 -0.75
N ILE A 24 12.34 11.12 -0.44
CA ILE A 24 11.74 12.20 -1.26
C ILE A 24 12.76 13.12 -1.95
N LYS A 25 14.03 12.69 -2.05
CA LYS A 25 15.14 13.49 -2.62
C LYS A 25 14.82 14.20 -3.93
N ALA A 26 14.13 13.54 -4.86
CA ALA A 26 13.86 14.13 -6.17
C ALA A 26 12.83 15.26 -6.07
N PHE A 27 11.82 15.13 -5.21
CA PHE A 27 10.86 16.20 -4.95
C PHE A 27 11.50 17.38 -4.20
N ALA A 28 12.34 17.09 -3.21
CA ALA A 28 13.03 18.13 -2.46
C ALA A 28 14.08 18.87 -3.31
N ALA A 29 14.66 18.23 -4.33
CA ALA A 29 15.63 18.83 -5.25
C ALA A 29 14.98 19.86 -6.18
N ASN A 30 15.72 20.91 -6.53
CA ASN A 30 15.34 21.83 -7.61
C ASN A 30 15.90 21.28 -8.93
N GLY A 31 15.09 20.49 -9.63
CA GLY A 31 15.56 19.73 -10.78
C GLY A 31 16.52 18.61 -10.39
N THR A 32 17.71 18.59 -10.99
CA THR A 32 18.79 17.64 -10.65
C THR A 32 19.71 18.13 -9.53
N THR A 33 19.53 19.37 -9.06
CA THR A 33 20.39 19.99 -8.04
C THR A 33 19.87 19.75 -6.62
N HIS A 34 20.79 19.45 -5.70
CA HIS A 34 20.45 19.28 -4.29
C HIS A 34 20.03 20.62 -3.68
N TYR A 35 18.84 20.66 -3.08
CA TYR A 35 18.30 21.85 -2.44
C TYR A 35 18.35 21.66 -0.91
N PRO A 36 19.00 22.54 -0.14
CA PRO A 36 19.03 22.44 1.31
C PRO A 36 17.63 22.67 1.88
N ILE A 37 17.13 21.70 2.63
CA ILE A 37 15.79 21.78 3.21
C ILE A 37 15.87 22.71 4.43
N SER A 38 15.30 23.90 4.29
CA SER A 38 15.11 24.83 5.41
C SER A 38 13.98 24.35 6.34
N THR A 39 13.95 24.89 7.56
CA THR A 39 12.84 24.71 8.54
C THR A 39 11.48 25.04 7.93
N LEU A 40 11.41 26.10 7.11
CA LEU A 40 10.21 26.47 6.34
C LEU A 40 9.81 25.39 5.34
N ASN A 41 10.76 24.87 4.56
CA ASN A 41 10.49 23.84 3.56
C ASN A 41 10.09 22.51 4.22
N ALA A 42 10.70 22.17 5.35
CA ALA A 42 10.28 21.06 6.17
C ALA A 42 8.81 21.23 6.59
N HIS A 43 8.42 22.42 7.07
CA HIS A 43 7.02 22.72 7.39
C HIS A 43 6.11 22.69 6.16
N LEU A 44 6.50 23.20 4.99
CA LEU A 44 5.65 23.15 3.79
C LEU A 44 5.32 21.72 3.35
N LEU A 45 6.29 20.80 3.45
CA LEU A 45 6.05 19.38 3.12
C LEU A 45 4.92 18.78 3.94
N THR A 46 4.66 19.32 5.11
CA THR A 46 3.67 18.82 6.04
C THR A 46 2.24 19.16 5.69
N GLY A 47 2.05 20.08 4.76
CA GLY A 47 0.75 20.34 4.14
C GLY A 47 0.21 19.14 3.34
N TRP A 48 1.02 18.10 3.08
CA TRP A 48 0.59 16.89 2.40
C TRP A 48 0.78 15.64 3.27
N LYS A 49 -0.16 14.69 3.16
CA LYS A 49 0.01 13.34 3.71
C LYS A 49 1.29 12.69 3.15
N TRP A 50 2.00 11.92 3.96
CA TRP A 50 3.26 11.27 3.56
C TRP A 50 3.15 10.47 2.25
N ASN A 51 2.11 9.64 2.11
CA ASN A 51 1.88 8.85 0.89
C ASN A 51 1.69 9.71 -0.38
N THR A 52 1.16 10.93 -0.22
CA THR A 52 0.99 11.88 -1.31
C THR A 52 2.35 12.41 -1.77
N ILE A 53 3.23 12.81 -0.84
CA ILE A 53 4.59 13.28 -1.15
C ILE A 53 5.40 12.18 -1.83
N VAL A 54 5.31 10.95 -1.34
CA VAL A 54 5.98 9.79 -1.96
C VAL A 54 5.50 9.59 -3.41
N GLY A 55 4.20 9.75 -3.66
CA GLY A 55 3.62 9.73 -5.00
C GLY A 55 4.12 10.87 -5.89
N TYR A 56 4.22 12.08 -5.37
CA TYR A 56 4.74 13.24 -6.10
C TYR A 56 6.23 13.08 -6.42
N ASN A 57 7.03 12.59 -5.49
CA ASN A 57 8.43 12.26 -5.72
C ASN A 57 8.61 11.20 -6.82
N ALA A 58 7.72 10.20 -6.91
CA ALA A 58 7.73 9.25 -8.01
C ALA A 58 7.43 9.93 -9.37
N ALA A 59 6.56 10.93 -9.38
CA ALA A 59 6.30 11.75 -10.56
C ALA A 59 7.53 12.55 -11.00
N VAL A 60 8.17 13.24 -10.06
CA VAL A 60 9.39 14.03 -10.31
C VAL A 60 10.53 13.14 -10.80
N LYS A 61 10.75 11.96 -10.17
CA LYS A 61 11.75 10.99 -10.66
C LYS A 61 11.52 10.58 -12.11
N LYS A 62 10.26 10.30 -12.49
CA LYS A 62 9.94 9.91 -13.86
C LYS A 62 10.14 11.06 -14.85
N PHE A 63 9.84 12.29 -14.43
CA PHE A 63 10.05 13.48 -15.23
C PHE A 63 11.54 13.79 -15.43
N ILE A 64 12.35 13.75 -14.36
CA ILE A 64 13.81 13.89 -14.47
C ILE A 64 14.40 12.79 -15.36
N PHE A 65 13.94 11.54 -15.21
CA PHE A 65 14.37 10.46 -16.09
C PHE A 65 14.02 10.71 -17.56
N PHE A 66 12.85 11.27 -17.85
CA PHE A 66 12.48 11.72 -19.19
C PHE A 66 13.44 12.80 -19.72
N LYS A 67 13.71 13.85 -18.92
CA LYS A 67 14.62 14.94 -19.31
C LYS A 67 16.04 14.44 -19.59
N ASN A 68 16.53 13.53 -18.75
CA ASN A 68 17.82 12.87 -18.96
C ASN A 68 17.86 12.10 -20.29
N LEU A 69 16.79 11.39 -20.66
CA LEU A 69 16.74 10.68 -21.95
C LEU A 69 16.64 11.62 -23.15
N SER A 70 16.07 12.81 -22.96
CA SER A 70 15.98 13.86 -23.98
C SER A 70 17.28 14.67 -24.15
N GLY A 71 18.34 14.33 -23.39
CA GLY A 71 19.65 15.00 -23.45
C GLY A 71 19.81 16.19 -22.51
N ASP A 72 18.78 16.50 -21.70
CA ASP A 72 18.83 17.58 -20.71
C ASP A 72 19.12 17.00 -19.32
N HIS A 73 20.40 16.69 -19.09
CA HIS A 73 20.88 16.03 -17.88
C HIS A 73 20.96 16.95 -16.65
N ASN A 74 20.90 18.27 -16.86
CA ASN A 74 21.05 19.28 -15.81
C ASN A 74 19.80 20.17 -15.72
N PHE A 75 18.63 19.56 -15.87
CA PHE A 75 17.38 20.27 -15.78
C PHE A 75 17.20 20.93 -14.40
N VAL A 76 16.79 22.21 -14.41
CA VAL A 76 16.40 23.02 -13.25
C VAL A 76 15.02 23.61 -13.55
N LEU A 77 14.18 23.78 -12.52
CA LEU A 77 12.87 24.43 -12.69
C LEU A 77 13.02 25.87 -13.22
N PRO A 78 12.03 26.40 -13.96
CA PRO A 78 10.71 25.83 -14.27
C PRO A 78 10.71 24.80 -15.41
N ALA A 79 9.75 23.86 -15.36
CA ALA A 79 9.40 23.08 -16.54
C ALA A 79 8.59 23.95 -17.50
N THR A 80 8.92 23.92 -18.79
CA THR A 80 8.18 24.67 -19.81
C THR A 80 6.87 23.97 -20.18
N VAL A 81 5.95 24.69 -20.84
CA VAL A 81 4.73 24.11 -21.45
C VAL A 81 5.10 22.91 -22.32
N LYS A 82 6.13 23.06 -23.16
CA LYS A 82 6.62 22.01 -24.05
C LYS A 82 7.14 20.80 -23.28
N ASP A 83 7.87 21.00 -22.18
CA ASP A 83 8.37 19.89 -21.36
C ASP A 83 7.23 19.05 -20.78
N ILE A 84 6.14 19.70 -20.33
CA ILE A 84 4.99 18.99 -19.77
C ILE A 84 4.24 18.22 -20.86
N GLU A 85 4.06 18.81 -22.03
CA GLU A 85 3.38 18.17 -23.16
C GLU A 85 4.18 17.00 -23.73
N ASP A 86 5.49 17.19 -23.93
CA ASP A 86 6.41 16.15 -24.38
C ASP A 86 6.49 15.04 -23.34
N PHE A 87 6.49 15.37 -22.04
CA PHE A 87 6.41 14.37 -20.97
C PHE A 87 5.12 13.57 -21.04
N CYS A 88 3.96 14.22 -21.23
CA CYS A 88 2.67 13.53 -21.38
C CYS A 88 2.66 12.59 -22.59
N PHE A 89 3.21 13.04 -23.71
CA PHE A 89 3.35 12.23 -24.92
C PHE A 89 4.32 11.06 -24.70
N TRP A 90 5.48 11.31 -24.11
CA TRP A 90 6.51 10.31 -23.86
C TRP A 90 6.07 9.25 -22.84
N ALA A 91 5.48 9.68 -21.72
CA ALA A 91 5.06 8.80 -20.63
C ALA A 91 3.71 8.11 -20.91
N GLY A 92 2.81 8.74 -21.66
CA GLY A 92 1.48 8.20 -21.91
C GLY A 92 1.47 7.14 -22.99
N ARG A 93 0.65 6.10 -22.78
CA ARG A 93 0.38 5.09 -23.81
C ARG A 93 -0.14 5.79 -25.07
N ASN A 94 0.52 5.56 -26.19
CA ASN A 94 0.16 6.14 -27.48
C ASN A 94 0.59 5.20 -28.61
N LEU A 95 0.13 5.47 -29.83
CA LEU A 95 0.36 4.61 -31.00
C LEU A 95 1.69 4.90 -31.72
N TYR A 96 2.40 5.97 -31.35
CA TYR A 96 3.51 6.52 -32.11
C TYR A 96 4.88 6.24 -31.46
N LEU A 97 4.92 6.01 -30.15
CA LEU A 97 6.13 5.76 -29.37
C LEU A 97 6.05 4.40 -28.68
N ASN A 98 6.89 3.48 -29.14
CA ASN A 98 7.09 2.18 -28.50
C ASN A 98 8.24 2.28 -27.50
N ASN A 99 7.92 2.58 -26.24
CA ASN A 99 8.87 2.50 -25.14
C ASN A 99 8.28 1.67 -23.98
N SER A 100 9.12 1.09 -23.13
CA SER A 100 8.69 0.28 -21.99
C SER A 100 8.25 1.13 -20.79
N TYR A 101 8.48 2.44 -20.83
CA TYR A 101 8.24 3.37 -19.72
C TYR A 101 6.81 3.92 -19.70
N LYS A 102 5.91 3.39 -20.54
CA LYS A 102 4.54 3.90 -20.65
C LYS A 102 3.70 3.64 -19.40
N ILE A 103 2.93 4.65 -19.01
CA ILE A 103 1.98 4.62 -17.89
C ILE A 103 0.57 4.97 -18.38
N SER A 104 -0.44 4.60 -17.59
CA SER A 104 -1.83 4.90 -17.93
C SER A 104 -2.11 6.40 -17.86
N SER A 105 -3.09 6.88 -18.61
CA SER A 105 -3.61 8.25 -18.57
C SER A 105 -3.97 8.69 -17.14
N SER A 106 -4.58 7.79 -16.36
CA SER A 106 -4.90 8.04 -14.95
C SER A 106 -3.65 8.26 -14.08
N SER A 107 -2.55 7.60 -14.40
CA SER A 107 -1.26 7.77 -13.72
C SER A 107 -0.60 9.09 -14.11
N ILE A 108 -0.66 9.47 -15.39
CA ILE A 108 -0.13 10.77 -15.86
C ILE A 108 -0.84 11.92 -15.16
N LYS A 109 -2.18 11.88 -15.04
CA LYS A 109 -2.95 12.88 -14.28
C LYS A 109 -2.42 13.08 -12.86
N LYS A 110 -2.17 11.99 -12.14
CA LYS A 110 -1.57 12.05 -10.79
C LYS A 110 -0.17 12.64 -10.81
N TYR A 111 0.60 12.33 -11.85
CA TYR A 111 1.96 12.82 -11.99
C TYR A 111 1.98 14.33 -12.27
N LEU A 112 1.06 14.83 -13.09
CA LEU A 112 0.89 16.27 -13.32
C LEU A 112 0.57 17.02 -12.03
N CYS A 113 -0.30 16.48 -11.16
CA CYS A 113 -0.52 17.06 -9.84
C CYS A 113 0.77 17.13 -9.02
N GLY A 114 1.59 16.07 -9.06
CA GLY A 114 2.88 16.05 -8.38
C GLY A 114 3.90 17.04 -8.95
N LEU A 115 3.92 17.24 -10.28
CA LEU A 115 4.77 18.25 -10.92
C LEU A 115 4.32 19.67 -10.57
N LYS A 116 3.00 19.94 -10.52
CA LYS A 116 2.46 21.23 -10.08
C LYS A 116 2.80 21.52 -8.61
N ALA A 117 2.67 20.51 -7.75
CA ALA A 117 3.08 20.61 -6.34
C ALA A 117 4.59 20.85 -6.20
N TRP A 118 5.41 20.23 -7.05
CA TRP A 118 6.86 20.43 -7.07
C TRP A 118 7.23 21.88 -7.44
N HIS A 119 6.58 22.47 -8.45
CA HIS A 119 6.76 23.90 -8.79
C HIS A 119 6.34 24.80 -7.62
N THR A 120 5.18 24.52 -7.02
CA THR A 120 4.65 25.27 -5.87
C THR A 120 5.60 25.22 -4.67
N PHE A 121 6.16 24.04 -4.38
CA PHE A 121 7.10 23.85 -3.27
C PHE A 121 8.39 24.67 -3.44
N HIS A 122 8.88 24.80 -4.67
CA HIS A 122 10.06 25.61 -4.99
C HIS A 122 9.75 27.09 -5.25
N SER A 123 8.50 27.52 -5.04
CA SER A 123 8.04 28.90 -5.30
C SER A 123 8.29 29.34 -6.74
N VAL A 124 8.18 28.41 -7.70
CA VAL A 124 8.30 28.67 -9.13
C VAL A 124 6.91 28.52 -9.77
N GLU A 125 6.59 29.40 -10.71
CA GLU A 125 5.31 29.35 -11.41
C GLU A 125 5.22 28.09 -12.28
N TYR A 126 4.11 27.36 -12.17
CA TYR A 126 3.81 26.27 -13.08
C TYR A 126 3.38 26.86 -14.43
N PRO A 127 3.90 26.38 -15.57
CA PRO A 127 3.59 26.96 -16.87
C PRO A 127 2.08 27.08 -17.10
N ASP A 128 1.68 28.21 -17.69
CA ASP A 128 0.29 28.45 -18.12
C ASP A 128 -0.01 27.58 -19.35
N ILE A 129 -0.34 26.32 -19.09
CA ILE A 129 -0.70 25.36 -20.11
C ILE A 129 -2.21 25.42 -20.30
N SER A 130 -2.66 25.52 -21.55
CA SER A 130 -4.07 25.31 -21.88
C SER A 130 -4.50 23.93 -21.39
N ASP A 131 -5.28 23.88 -20.30
CA ASP A 131 -5.81 22.64 -19.71
C ASP A 131 -6.45 21.74 -20.77
N LYS A 132 -7.06 22.34 -21.80
CA LYS A 132 -7.69 21.65 -22.93
C LYS A 132 -6.72 20.80 -23.74
N ARG A 133 -5.48 21.26 -23.95
CA ARG A 133 -4.49 20.54 -24.78
C ARG A 133 -3.92 19.34 -24.04
N ILE A 134 -3.61 19.49 -22.75
CA ILE A 134 -3.21 18.38 -21.88
C ILE A 134 -4.36 17.40 -21.71
N GLU A 135 -5.59 17.89 -21.51
CA GLU A 135 -6.76 17.03 -21.43
C GLU A 135 -6.97 16.22 -22.71
N LEU A 136 -6.77 16.82 -23.88
CA LEU A 136 -6.85 16.12 -25.16
C LEU A 136 -5.76 15.04 -25.30
N LEU A 137 -4.52 15.33 -24.89
CA LEU A 137 -3.43 14.34 -24.84
C LEU A 137 -3.77 13.17 -23.90
N LEU A 138 -4.29 13.47 -22.71
CA LEU A 138 -4.71 12.47 -21.74
C LEU A 138 -5.88 11.63 -22.25
N LYS A 139 -6.83 12.24 -22.98
CA LYS A 139 -7.96 11.55 -23.61
C LYS A 139 -7.49 10.62 -24.73
N ALA A 140 -6.53 11.05 -25.55
CA ALA A 140 -5.91 10.21 -26.56
C ALA A 140 -5.22 8.99 -25.92
N SER A 141 -4.48 9.21 -24.83
CA SER A 141 -3.83 8.11 -24.10
C SER A 141 -4.84 7.15 -23.45
N ALA A 142 -5.94 7.67 -22.90
CA ALA A 142 -7.00 6.86 -22.31
C ALA A 142 -7.71 5.95 -23.33
N ARG A 143 -7.81 6.38 -24.60
CA ARG A 143 -8.35 5.52 -25.68
C ARG A 143 -7.45 4.32 -25.94
N VAL A 144 -6.13 4.50 -25.90
CA VAL A 144 -5.17 3.40 -26.03
C VAL A 144 -5.16 2.53 -24.77
N ASP A 145 -5.31 3.12 -23.59
CA ASP A 145 -5.46 2.33 -22.35
C ASP A 145 -6.69 1.40 -22.39
N ALA A 146 -7.78 1.83 -23.02
CA ALA A 146 -9.02 1.06 -23.13
C ALA A 146 -8.92 -0.15 -24.08
N THR A 147 -7.96 -0.17 -25.01
CA THR A 147 -7.72 -1.33 -25.88
C THR A 147 -6.88 -2.40 -25.20
N LEU A 148 -6.21 -2.05 -24.10
CA LEU A 148 -5.41 -3.01 -23.33
C LEU A 148 -6.30 -3.82 -22.40
N PRO A 149 -5.99 -5.12 -22.21
CA PRO A 149 -6.74 -5.94 -21.28
C PRO A 149 -6.65 -5.33 -19.87
N PRO A 150 -7.76 -5.34 -19.12
CA PRO A 150 -7.74 -4.88 -17.74
C PRO A 150 -6.72 -5.71 -16.94
N LYS A 151 -6.00 -5.06 -16.02
CA LYS A 151 -5.12 -5.79 -15.11
C LYS A 151 -5.95 -6.83 -14.35
N PRO A 152 -5.47 -8.07 -14.23
CA PRO A 152 -6.17 -9.07 -13.42
C PRO A 152 -6.33 -8.51 -12.02
N LYS A 153 -7.53 -8.63 -11.47
CA LYS A 153 -7.78 -8.26 -10.07
C LYS A 153 -6.86 -9.12 -9.20
N LYS A 154 -6.29 -8.52 -8.15
CA LYS A 154 -5.55 -9.30 -7.15
C LYS A 154 -6.49 -10.41 -6.65
N PRO A 155 -6.07 -11.68 -6.67
CA PRO A 155 -6.93 -12.75 -6.21
C PRO A 155 -7.27 -12.53 -4.74
N PRO A 156 -8.48 -12.89 -4.30
CA PRO A 156 -8.83 -12.80 -2.89
C PRO A 156 -7.89 -13.70 -2.07
N ILE A 157 -7.58 -13.27 -0.84
CA ILE A 157 -7.01 -14.18 0.13
C ILE A 157 -8.10 -15.20 0.46
N MET A 158 -7.77 -16.49 0.34
CA MET A 158 -8.70 -17.61 0.55
C MET A 158 -8.29 -18.39 1.80
N LEU A 159 -9.24 -19.16 2.36
CA LEU A 159 -8.99 -20.03 3.52
C LEU A 159 -7.79 -20.96 3.33
N LYS A 160 -7.58 -21.49 2.11
CA LYS A 160 -6.41 -22.33 1.79
C LYS A 160 -5.06 -21.63 2.04
N HIS A 161 -5.00 -20.30 1.89
CA HIS A 161 -3.78 -19.55 2.19
C HIS A 161 -3.54 -19.48 3.70
N LEU A 162 -4.61 -19.41 4.50
CA LEU A 162 -4.53 -19.43 5.96
C LEU A 162 -4.12 -20.81 6.49
N ILE A 163 -4.67 -21.89 5.91
CA ILE A 163 -4.27 -23.28 6.22
C ILE A 163 -2.81 -23.51 5.84
N TRP A 164 -2.38 -23.00 4.68
CA TRP A 164 -0.98 -23.08 4.30
C TRP A 164 -0.08 -22.33 5.29
N LEU A 165 -0.49 -21.12 5.69
CA LEU A 165 0.25 -20.30 6.65
C LEU A 165 0.37 -21.00 8.01
N SER A 166 -0.73 -21.58 8.52
CA SER A 166 -0.72 -22.31 9.79
C SER A 166 0.20 -23.53 9.75
N ASN A 167 0.25 -24.23 8.61
CA ASN A 167 1.11 -25.41 8.46
C ASN A 167 2.60 -25.06 8.38
N VAL A 168 2.94 -23.90 7.80
CA VAL A 168 4.35 -23.42 7.72
C VAL A 168 4.83 -22.87 9.06
N MET A 169 3.93 -22.29 9.87
CA MET A 169 4.23 -21.65 11.16
C MET A 169 4.11 -22.59 12.36
N PHE A 170 3.81 -23.89 12.16
CA PHE A 170 3.81 -24.89 13.23
C PHE A 170 4.96 -25.90 13.02
N PRO A 171 5.83 -26.19 14.02
CA PRO A 171 5.93 -25.60 15.36
C PRO A 171 7.05 -24.53 15.37
N SER A 172 6.70 -23.26 15.23
CA SER A 172 7.70 -22.19 15.24
C SER A 172 7.46 -21.18 16.38
N GLY A 173 8.34 -20.17 16.48
CA GLY A 173 8.51 -19.35 17.69
C GLY A 173 7.34 -18.40 17.97
N ASP A 174 7.40 -17.67 19.08
CA ASP A 174 6.31 -16.77 19.50
C ASP A 174 5.98 -15.67 18.48
N ILE A 175 6.96 -15.26 17.67
CA ILE A 175 6.75 -14.31 16.55
C ILE A 175 5.83 -14.90 15.49
N ASP A 176 6.04 -16.17 15.12
CA ASP A 176 5.26 -16.80 14.05
C ASP A 176 3.82 -17.05 14.50
N LYS A 177 3.62 -17.38 15.79
CA LYS A 177 2.29 -17.45 16.40
C LYS A 177 1.59 -16.09 16.34
N ALA A 178 2.28 -15.00 16.71
CA ALA A 178 1.73 -13.66 16.65
C ALA A 178 1.36 -13.23 15.22
N ILE A 179 2.17 -13.60 14.21
CA ILE A 179 1.87 -13.34 12.80
C ILE A 179 0.65 -14.15 12.35
N LEU A 180 0.53 -15.41 12.77
CA LEU A 180 -0.61 -16.26 12.46
C LEU A 180 -1.90 -15.69 13.08
N ASP A 181 -1.87 -15.31 14.36
CA ASP A 181 -3.01 -14.70 15.06
C ASP A 181 -3.45 -13.40 14.36
N LEU A 182 -2.50 -12.53 14.01
CA LEU A 182 -2.76 -11.31 13.25
C LEU A 182 -3.41 -11.62 11.89
N ALA A 183 -2.93 -12.65 11.17
CA ALA A 183 -3.50 -13.04 9.89
C ALA A 183 -4.95 -13.57 10.03
N ILE A 184 -5.23 -14.33 11.09
CA ILE A 184 -6.58 -14.83 11.42
C ILE A 184 -7.51 -13.65 11.71
N VAL A 185 -7.11 -12.73 12.58
CA VAL A 185 -7.93 -11.56 12.95
C VAL A 185 -8.15 -10.65 11.75
N ALA A 186 -7.13 -10.37 10.93
CA ALA A 186 -7.28 -9.57 9.72
C ALA A 186 -8.23 -10.22 8.71
N PHE A 187 -8.14 -11.54 8.53
CA PHE A 187 -8.96 -12.29 7.57
C PHE A 187 -10.43 -12.30 7.98
N TRP A 188 -10.75 -12.64 9.23
CA TRP A 188 -12.13 -12.75 9.71
C TRP A 188 -12.74 -11.42 10.11
N GLY A 189 -11.93 -10.49 10.63
CA GLY A 189 -12.35 -9.13 10.95
C GLY A 189 -12.48 -8.23 9.73
N MET A 190 -12.13 -8.71 8.52
CA MET A 190 -12.10 -7.91 7.29
C MET A 190 -11.29 -6.60 7.45
N ALA A 191 -10.32 -6.61 8.35
CA ALA A 191 -9.52 -5.46 8.72
C ALA A 191 -8.26 -5.38 7.85
N ARG A 192 -7.82 -4.16 7.56
CA ARG A 192 -6.50 -3.98 6.93
C ARG A 192 -5.44 -4.25 8.00
N ILE A 193 -4.33 -4.90 7.61
CA ILE A 193 -3.21 -5.12 8.55
C ILE A 193 -2.76 -3.81 9.20
N GLY A 194 -2.71 -2.71 8.44
CA GLY A 194 -2.36 -1.39 8.98
C GLY A 194 -3.36 -0.80 9.98
N GLU A 195 -4.57 -1.36 10.11
CA GLU A 195 -5.53 -1.00 11.16
C GLU A 195 -5.28 -1.82 12.45
N LEU A 196 -4.64 -2.99 12.33
CA LEU A 196 -4.34 -3.90 13.45
C LEU A 196 -2.89 -3.82 13.93
N THR A 197 -2.03 -3.10 13.23
CA THR A 197 -0.60 -3.00 13.53
C THR A 197 -0.15 -1.55 13.72
N TYR A 198 0.79 -1.35 14.64
CA TYR A 198 1.40 -0.05 14.89
C TYR A 198 2.65 0.15 14.03
N GLU A 199 2.95 1.41 13.66
CA GLU A 199 4.15 1.74 12.89
C GLU A 199 5.46 1.53 13.66
N LYS A 200 5.41 1.64 14.99
CA LYS A 200 6.58 1.51 15.85
C LYS A 200 6.58 0.13 16.53
N PRO A 201 7.73 -0.55 16.59
CA PRO A 201 7.85 -1.80 17.34
C PRO A 201 7.77 -1.59 18.85
N PHE A 202 8.08 -0.39 19.36
CA PHE A 202 8.06 -0.03 20.78
C PHE A 202 7.70 1.45 20.97
N GLY A 203 7.11 1.77 22.13
CA GLY A 203 6.82 3.14 22.59
C GLY A 203 5.37 3.35 23.00
N ASP A 204 5.05 4.57 23.43
CA ASP A 204 3.70 4.94 23.84
C ASP A 204 2.73 4.87 22.65
N LEU A 205 1.61 4.18 22.88
CA LEU A 205 0.52 4.08 21.91
C LEU A 205 -0.19 5.44 21.83
N ASN A 206 -0.47 5.89 20.61
CA ASN A 206 -1.36 7.02 20.43
C ASN A 206 -2.79 6.55 20.75
N ASN A 207 -3.41 7.04 21.82
CA ASN A 207 -4.75 6.61 22.24
C ASN A 207 -5.81 6.73 21.15
N GLN A 208 -5.62 7.59 20.14
CA GLN A 208 -6.55 7.75 19.02
C GLN A 208 -6.42 6.66 17.94
N ASP A 209 -5.26 6.01 17.87
CA ASP A 209 -4.96 4.97 16.88
C ASP A 209 -4.85 3.59 17.54
N SER A 210 -5.09 3.52 18.86
CA SER A 210 -4.92 2.31 19.65
C SER A 210 -6.15 1.41 19.49
N VAL A 211 -5.93 0.18 19.02
CA VAL A 211 -6.94 -0.88 19.08
C VAL A 211 -6.77 -1.55 20.44
N LEU A 212 -7.66 -1.22 21.38
CA LEU A 212 -7.63 -1.76 22.73
C LEU A 212 -8.65 -2.89 22.88
N THR A 213 -8.38 -3.82 23.79
CA THR A 213 -9.36 -4.83 24.18
C THR A 213 -10.63 -4.24 24.79
N SER A 214 -10.58 -2.98 25.27
CA SER A 214 -11.76 -2.23 25.71
C SER A 214 -12.73 -1.87 24.59
N ASP A 215 -12.29 -1.90 23.33
CA ASP A 215 -13.10 -1.52 22.18
C ASP A 215 -13.93 -2.70 21.64
N LEU A 216 -13.79 -3.89 22.27
CA LEU A 216 -14.55 -5.08 21.96
C LEU A 216 -15.83 -5.13 22.80
N GLU A 217 -16.97 -4.91 22.19
CA GLU A 217 -18.27 -5.21 22.82
C GLU A 217 -18.56 -6.71 22.73
N GLU A 218 -18.32 -7.43 23.83
CA GLU A 218 -18.77 -8.82 23.97
C GLU A 218 -20.31 -8.88 23.96
N HIS A 219 -20.89 -9.25 22.82
CA HIS A 219 -22.27 -9.67 22.77
C HIS A 219 -22.38 -11.12 23.27
N ALA A 220 -22.52 -11.27 24.59
CA ALA A 220 -22.94 -12.53 25.18
C ALA A 220 -24.35 -12.87 24.63
N MET A 221 -24.46 -14.00 23.94
CA MET A 221 -25.76 -14.57 23.55
C MET A 221 -26.50 -14.96 24.84
N SER A 222 -27.31 -14.04 25.37
CA SER A 222 -28.19 -14.28 26.51
C SER A 222 -29.33 -15.20 26.05
N GLY A 223 -29.12 -16.51 26.09
CA GLY A 223 -30.16 -17.44 25.63
C GLY A 223 -29.86 -18.93 25.70
N LEU A 224 -28.88 -19.39 26.48
CA LEU A 224 -28.77 -20.81 26.81
C LEU A 224 -28.61 -20.96 28.31
N SER A 225 -29.69 -21.43 28.94
CA SER A 225 -29.75 -21.79 30.35
C SER A 225 -28.67 -22.81 30.70
N ASN A 226 -27.88 -22.49 31.73
CA ASN A 226 -26.93 -23.39 32.36
C ASN A 226 -27.64 -24.60 32.95
N GLN A 227 -27.19 -25.80 32.59
CA GLN A 227 -27.21 -26.94 33.50
C GLN A 227 -25.99 -27.82 33.22
N GLU A 228 -25.27 -28.14 34.30
CA GLU A 228 -24.11 -29.04 34.42
C GLU A 228 -22.78 -28.46 33.87
N ALA A 229 -21.66 -28.42 34.58
CA ALA A 229 -21.22 -29.21 35.72
C ALA A 229 -20.24 -28.43 36.62
N ASP A 230 -20.28 -28.78 37.89
CA ASP A 230 -19.28 -28.51 38.91
C ASP A 230 -18.01 -29.36 38.66
N GLU A 231 -16.92 -28.95 39.33
CA GLU A 231 -15.64 -29.65 39.51
C GLU A 231 -14.45 -29.28 38.58
N GLY A 232 -13.64 -28.34 39.08
CA GLY A 232 -12.21 -28.59 39.29
C GLY A 232 -11.25 -28.43 38.11
N GLY A 233 -10.77 -27.20 37.86
CA GLY A 233 -9.60 -27.00 37.00
C GLY A 233 -9.26 -25.53 36.77
N ARG A 234 -8.24 -25.04 37.48
CA ARG A 234 -7.60 -23.74 37.30
C ARG A 234 -7.06 -23.60 35.87
N TRP A 235 -7.70 -22.79 35.03
CA TRP A 235 -7.16 -22.38 33.72
C TRP A 235 -6.66 -20.93 33.81
N GLU A 236 -5.34 -20.78 33.84
CA GLU A 236 -4.68 -19.49 33.69
C GLU A 236 -4.84 -18.96 32.25
N ARG A 237 -5.50 -17.80 32.15
CA ARG A 237 -5.35 -16.72 31.16
C ARG A 237 -4.57 -17.04 29.88
N HIS A 238 -5.17 -17.79 28.95
CA HIS A 238 -4.88 -17.65 27.54
C HIS A 238 -6.19 -17.31 26.83
N ILE A 239 -6.23 -16.10 26.25
CA ILE A 239 -7.36 -15.57 25.48
C ILE A 239 -7.51 -16.46 24.25
N PHE A 240 -8.36 -17.47 24.35
CA PHE A 240 -8.82 -18.26 23.23
C PHE A 240 -10.00 -17.50 22.62
N ILE A 241 -9.74 -16.74 21.55
CA ILE A 241 -10.81 -16.13 20.74
C ILE A 241 -11.60 -17.28 20.11
N ARG A 242 -12.69 -17.69 20.76
CA ARG A 242 -13.70 -18.61 20.20
C ARG A 242 -14.52 -17.85 19.15
N PHE A 243 -14.00 -17.74 17.93
CA PHE A 243 -14.86 -17.62 16.77
C PHE A 243 -15.23 -19.03 16.30
N LEU A 244 -16.40 -19.52 16.71
CA LEU A 244 -17.22 -20.52 16.00
C LEU A 244 -18.46 -20.86 16.85
N PRO A 245 -19.67 -20.50 16.37
CA PRO A 245 -20.77 -21.44 16.47
C PRO A 245 -21.33 -21.74 15.08
N ARG A 246 -21.44 -23.04 14.79
CA ARG A 246 -22.19 -23.68 13.69
C ARG A 246 -21.67 -23.52 12.26
N TRP A 247 -20.60 -24.23 11.90
CA TRP A 247 -20.52 -24.92 10.59
C TRP A 247 -19.65 -26.16 10.78
N GLY A 248 -20.29 -27.29 11.11
CA GLY A 248 -19.58 -28.52 11.42
C GLY A 248 -20.53 -29.64 11.80
N GLN A 249 -21.52 -29.94 10.95
CA GLN A 249 -22.18 -31.25 10.95
C GLN A 249 -22.69 -31.74 9.57
N GLU A 250 -22.69 -30.93 8.50
CA GLU A 250 -23.18 -31.41 7.19
C GLU A 250 -22.09 -31.88 6.20
N ALA A 251 -20.81 -31.88 6.58
CA ALA A 251 -19.72 -32.30 5.67
C ALA A 251 -19.25 -33.76 5.83
N TYR A 252 -19.83 -34.54 6.75
CA TYR A 252 -19.37 -35.90 7.06
C TYR A 252 -20.28 -37.03 6.56
N HIS A 253 -21.10 -36.80 5.53
CA HIS A 253 -21.99 -37.83 4.98
C HIS A 253 -21.75 -38.24 3.51
N VAL A 254 -20.60 -37.90 2.90
CA VAL A 254 -20.31 -38.31 1.50
C VAL A 254 -18.99 -39.08 1.36
N ILE A 255 -18.47 -39.68 2.44
CA ILE A 255 -17.30 -40.56 2.34
C ILE A 255 -17.49 -41.80 3.23
N ASP A 256 -18.51 -42.61 2.94
CA ASP A 256 -18.38 -44.06 3.11
C ASP A 256 -19.48 -44.84 2.34
N SER A 257 -19.09 -45.47 1.24
CA SER A 257 -19.75 -46.66 0.70
C SER A 257 -18.79 -47.37 -0.27
N SER A 258 -17.91 -48.17 0.33
CA SER A 258 -17.60 -49.56 -0.06
C SER A 258 -17.51 -49.96 -1.55
N GLU A 259 -16.25 -50.10 -2.01
CA GLU A 259 -15.61 -51.37 -2.44
C GLU A 259 -15.93 -52.01 -3.85
N PRO A 260 -15.17 -53.03 -4.32
CA PRO A 260 -14.10 -52.90 -5.32
C PRO A 260 -14.34 -53.68 -6.62
N ASN A 261 -13.58 -53.41 -7.70
CA ASN A 261 -13.23 -54.49 -8.63
C ASN A 261 -12.00 -54.23 -9.53
N SER A 262 -11.23 -55.31 -9.67
CA SER A 262 -10.00 -55.44 -10.45
C SER A 262 -10.26 -55.54 -11.97
N THR A 263 -9.38 -54.94 -12.79
CA THR A 263 -8.68 -55.59 -13.94
C THR A 263 -7.76 -54.60 -14.68
N SER A 264 -6.57 -55.09 -15.06
CA SER A 264 -5.52 -54.43 -15.86
C SER A 264 -5.77 -54.65 -17.37
N PRO A 265 -4.85 -54.32 -18.31
CA PRO A 265 -4.51 -53.01 -18.88
C PRO A 265 -4.72 -52.96 -20.42
N GLN A 266 -4.93 -51.79 -21.04
CA GLN A 266 -4.65 -51.62 -22.49
C GLN A 266 -4.13 -50.23 -22.90
N ASN A 267 -3.02 -50.27 -23.63
CA ASN A 267 -2.42 -49.28 -24.54
C ASN A 267 -3.42 -48.43 -25.34
N ARG A 268 -3.08 -47.17 -25.64
CA ARG A 268 -2.30 -46.78 -26.85
C ARG A 268 -2.28 -45.25 -27.01
N ARG A 269 -1.08 -44.67 -27.02
CA ARG A 269 -0.79 -43.36 -27.62
C ARG A 269 -0.77 -43.51 -29.14
N LEU A 270 -1.41 -42.59 -29.85
CA LEU A 270 -0.83 -41.71 -30.87
C LEU A 270 -1.57 -40.38 -30.79
#